data_AF-A0A7C3I9Q0-F1
#
_entry.id   AF-A0A7C3I9Q0-F1
#
_cell.length_a   1.000
_cell.length_b   1.000
_cell.length_c   1.000
_cell.angle_alpha   90.00
_cell.angle_beta   90.00
_cell.angle_gamma   90.00
#
_symmetry.space_group_name_H-M   'P 1'
#
loop_
_entity.id
_entity.type
_entity.pdbx_description
1 polymer ?
#
loop_
_entity_poly.entity_id
_entity_poly.type
_entity_poly.pdbx_seq_one_letter_code
_entity_poly.pdbx_strand_id
1 'polypeptide(L)'
;MQPPAIDSLGPLCLSLGIQREYYDIWGVKHEVAPETLLAILSAMGYDVASGEALADSVRAEQARLAETVLDPVRVISESDPSP
;
A
#
# COMPACT_ATOMS: atom_id res chain seq x y z
N MET A 1 19.82 -14.57 0.34
CA MET A 1 18.63 -13.74 0.62
C MET A 1 18.09 -13.29 -0.73
N GLN A 2 16.90 -13.74 -1.11
CA GLN A 2 16.34 -13.45 -2.43
C GLN A 2 15.64 -12.07 -2.40
N PRO A 3 15.91 -11.18 -3.37
CA PRO A 3 15.23 -9.90 -3.44
C PRO A 3 13.71 -10.11 -3.59
N PRO A 4 12.88 -9.19 -3.07
CA PRO A 4 11.44 -9.29 -3.21
C PRO A 4 11.05 -9.31 -4.69
N ALA A 5 10.23 -10.28 -5.07
CA ALA A 5 9.72 -10.38 -6.44
C ALA A 5 8.74 -9.23 -6.70
N ILE A 6 8.81 -8.61 -7.87
CA ILE A 6 7.94 -7.47 -8.25
C ILE A 6 6.45 -7.81 -8.06
N ASP A 7 6.06 -9.04 -8.38
CA ASP A 7 4.68 -9.52 -8.24
C ASP A 7 4.19 -9.54 -6.78
N SER A 8 5.11 -9.69 -5.81
CA SER A 8 4.79 -9.70 -4.38
C SER A 8 4.49 -8.31 -3.80
N LEU A 9 4.82 -7.22 -4.52
CA LEU A 9 4.51 -5.85 -4.11
C LEU A 9 3.03 -5.49 -4.35
N GLY A 10 2.40 -6.13 -5.32
CA GLY A 10 1.04 -5.80 -5.77
C GLY A 10 0.00 -5.80 -4.63
N PRO A 11 -0.13 -6.88 -3.85
CA PRO A 11 -1.11 -6.96 -2.77
C PRO A 11 -0.93 -5.89 -1.70
N LEU A 12 0.31 -5.62 -1.27
CA LEU A 12 0.59 -4.60 -0.25
C LEU A 12 0.34 -3.19 -0.78
N CYS A 13 0.77 -2.90 -2.01
CA CYS A 13 0.50 -1.61 -2.63
C CYS A 13 -1.00 -1.35 -2.73
N LEU A 14 -1.78 -2.37 -3.13
CA LEU A 14 -3.23 -2.26 -3.23
C LEU A 14 -3.89 -2.00 -1.87
N SER A 15 -3.51 -2.72 -0.81
CA SER A 15 -4.09 -2.51 0.53
C SER A 15 -3.79 -1.12 1.11
N LEU A 16 -2.68 -0.51 0.67
CA LEU A 16 -2.24 0.81 1.11
C LEU A 16 -2.67 1.96 0.19
N GLY A 17 -3.39 1.65 -0.91
CA GLY A 17 -3.80 2.65 -1.89
C GLY A 17 -2.65 3.24 -2.71
N ILE A 18 -1.52 2.53 -2.80
CA ILE A 18 -0.36 2.94 -3.63
C ILE A 18 -0.64 2.56 -5.08
N GLN A 19 -0.78 3.57 -5.94
CA GLN A 19 -0.90 3.35 -7.38
C GLN A 19 0.45 2.97 -8.01
N ARG A 20 0.42 1.98 -8.90
CA ARG A 20 1.60 1.45 -9.61
C ARG A 20 1.76 2.04 -11.01
N GLU A 21 0.81 2.84 -11.44
CA GLU A 21 0.82 3.55 -12.70
C GLU A 21 0.11 4.89 -12.54
N TYR A 22 0.51 5.88 -13.31
CA TYR A 22 -0.12 7.20 -13.32
C TYR A 22 0.06 7.88 -14.67
N TYR A 23 -0.78 8.88 -14.94
CA TYR A 23 -0.54 9.83 -16.02
C TYR A 23 0.15 11.05 -15.45
N ASP A 24 1.24 11.47 -16.06
CA ASP A 24 1.90 12.71 -15.70
C ASP A 24 1.08 13.94 -16.19
N ILE A 25 1.58 15.13 -15.87
CA ILE A 25 0.93 16.39 -16.22
C ILE A 25 0.89 16.67 -17.73
N TRP A 26 1.59 15.88 -18.55
CA TRP A 26 1.57 15.95 -20.01
C TRP A 26 0.73 14.84 -20.63
N GLY A 27 0.05 14.02 -19.82
CA GLY A 27 -0.81 12.93 -20.27
C GLY A 27 -0.05 11.68 -20.70
N VAL A 28 1.24 11.55 -20.36
CA VAL A 28 2.03 10.34 -20.62
C VAL A 28 1.79 9.34 -19.50
N LYS A 29 1.52 8.08 -19.86
CA LYS A 29 1.38 6.98 -18.89
C LYS A 29 2.75 6.51 -18.42
N HIS A 30 2.91 6.39 -17.11
CA HIS A 30 4.10 5.86 -16.45
C HIS A 30 3.76 4.67 -15.57
N GLU A 31 4.62 3.65 -15.60
CA GLU A 31 4.65 2.58 -14.60
C GLU A 31 5.71 2.92 -13.53
N VAL A 32 5.39 2.66 -12.26
CA VAL A 32 6.30 2.94 -11.15
C VAL A 32 7.33 1.82 -11.05
N ALA A 33 8.61 2.20 -11.04
CA ALA A 33 9.71 1.25 -10.87
C ALA A 33 9.61 0.49 -9.53
N PRO A 34 9.95 -0.82 -9.49
CA PRO A 34 9.90 -1.61 -8.26
C PRO A 34 10.69 -1.01 -7.09
N GLU A 35 11.85 -0.42 -7.38
CA GLU A 35 12.73 0.20 -6.38
C GLU A 35 12.05 1.40 -5.72
N THR A 36 11.27 2.17 -6.48
CA THR A 36 10.46 3.28 -5.96
C THR A 36 9.34 2.77 -5.05
N LEU A 37 8.65 1.70 -5.45
CA LEU A 37 7.61 1.08 -4.61
C LEU A 37 8.21 0.57 -3.29
N LEU A 38 9.37 -0.09 -3.33
CA LEU A 38 10.08 -0.54 -2.13
C LEU A 38 10.49 0.64 -1.23
N ALA A 39 10.96 1.75 -1.80
CA ALA A 39 11.32 2.94 -1.04
C ALA A 39 10.10 3.58 -0.34
N ILE A 40 8.96 3.66 -1.03
CA ILE A 40 7.71 4.17 -0.45
C ILE A 40 7.25 3.26 0.70
N LEU A 41 7.22 1.94 0.49
CA LEU A 41 6.83 0.97 1.52
C LEU A 41 7.74 1.06 2.75
N SER A 42 9.05 1.15 2.54
CA SER A 42 10.01 1.34 3.63
C SER A 42 9.78 2.66 4.38
N ALA A 43 9.50 3.75 3.67
CA ALA A 43 9.18 5.05 4.28
C ALA A 43 7.87 5.03 5.09
N MET A 44 6.91 4.17 4.73
CA MET A 44 5.69 3.92 5.50
C MET A 44 5.89 2.98 6.71
N GLY A 45 7.10 2.43 6.89
CA GLY A 45 7.45 1.59 8.03
C GLY A 45 7.33 0.08 7.80
N TYR A 46 7.16 -0.38 6.55
CA TYR A 46 7.14 -1.81 6.22
C TYR A 46 8.57 -2.36 6.02
N ASP A 47 8.79 -3.60 6.44
CA ASP A 47 10.05 -4.29 6.17
C ASP A 47 10.03 -4.89 4.77
N VAL A 48 10.94 -4.41 3.92
CA VAL A 48 11.10 -4.82 2.53
C VAL A 48 12.51 -5.34 2.22
N ALA A 49 13.30 -5.65 3.25
CA ALA A 49 14.70 -6.06 3.11
C ALA A 49 14.86 -7.40 2.36
N SER A 50 13.82 -8.22 2.32
CA SER A 50 13.78 -9.48 1.58
C SER A 50 12.36 -9.84 1.17
N GLY A 51 12.21 -10.81 0.25
CA GLY A 51 10.90 -11.33 -0.12
C GLY A 51 10.13 -11.96 1.05
N GLU A 52 10.83 -12.58 2.01
CA GLU A 52 10.21 -13.16 3.20
C GLU A 52 9.70 -12.06 4.15
N ALA A 53 10.53 -11.05 4.44
CA ALA A 53 10.16 -9.91 5.27
C ALA A 53 8.98 -9.10 4.68
N LEU A 54 8.95 -8.95 3.35
CA LEU A 54 7.82 -8.34 2.66
C LEU A 54 6.55 -9.17 2.82
N ALA A 55 6.64 -10.49 2.71
CA ALA A 55 5.50 -11.38 2.89
C ALA A 55 4.97 -11.37 4.34
N ASP A 56 5.86 -11.25 5.34
CA ASP A 56 5.49 -11.03 6.73
C ASP A 56 4.78 -9.69 6.94
N SER A 57 5.31 -8.62 6.34
CA SER A 57 4.70 -7.28 6.36
C SER A 57 3.29 -7.29 5.78
N VAL A 58 3.07 -8.02 4.68
CA VAL A 58 1.73 -8.23 4.09
C VAL A 58 0.79 -8.93 5.07
N ARG A 59 1.23 -10.04 5.67
CA ARG A 59 0.41 -10.79 6.62
C ARG A 59 0.04 -9.96 7.84
N ALA A 60 1.01 -9.22 8.38
CA ALA A 60 0.80 -8.35 9.54
C ALA A 60 -0.22 -7.24 9.24
N GLU A 61 -0.16 -6.63 8.05
CA GLU A 61 -1.14 -5.62 7.64
C GLU A 61 -2.54 -6.22 7.48
N GLN A 62 -2.64 -7.37 6.81
CA GLN A 62 -3.93 -8.06 6.65
C GLN A 62 -4.56 -8.42 8.00
N ALA A 63 -3.75 -8.89 8.96
CA ALA A 63 -4.21 -9.18 10.32
C ALA A 63 -4.68 -7.89 11.04
N ARG A 64 -3.89 -6.81 10.95
CA ARG A 64 -4.25 -5.51 11.55
C ARG A 64 -5.58 -4.99 11.01
N LEU A 65 -5.78 -5.04 9.69
CA LEU A 65 -7.03 -4.63 9.05
C LEU A 65 -8.21 -5.52 9.48
N ALA A 66 -8.02 -6.83 9.59
CA ALA A 66 -9.05 -7.76 10.03
C ALA A 66 -9.44 -7.56 11.52
N GLU A 67 -8.49 -7.14 12.36
CA GLU A 67 -8.70 -6.85 13.78
C GLU A 67 -9.24 -5.43 14.04
N THR A 68 -9.27 -4.57 13.01
CA THR A 68 -9.75 -3.19 13.12
C THR A 68 -11.27 -3.18 13.20
N VAL A 69 -11.81 -2.94 14.40
CA VAL A 69 -13.26 -2.93 14.67
C VAL A 69 -13.93 -1.61 14.27
N LEU A 70 -13.18 -0.50 14.31
CA LEU A 70 -13.67 0.84 14.00
C LEU A 70 -12.71 1.51 13.04
N ASP A 71 -13.25 2.32 12.14
CA ASP A 71 -12.42 3.19 11.29
C ASP A 71 -11.56 4.10 12.17
N PRO A 72 -10.28 4.36 11.81
CA PRO A 72 -9.41 5.24 12.59
C PRO A 72 -10.04 6.61 12.85
N VAL A 73 -10.73 7.14 11.85
CA VAL A 73 -11.53 8.36 11.90
C VAL A 73 -12.68 8.22 10.91
N ARG A 74 -13.88 8.69 11.30
CA ARG A 74 -15.02 8.85 10.41
C ARG A 74 -15.30 10.33 10.17
N VAL A 75 -15.30 10.74 8.91
CA VAL A 75 -15.67 12.09 8.48
C VAL A 75 -17.09 12.04 7.93
N ILE A 76 -17.94 12.97 8.34
CA ILE A 76 -19.34 13.09 7.88
C ILE A 76 -19.55 14.49 7.28
N SER A 77 -20.34 14.59 6.22
CA SER A 77 -20.77 15.88 5.69
C SER A 77 -21.94 16.40 6.53
N GLU A 78 -22.00 17.72 6.76
CA GLU A 78 -23.21 18.34 7.35
C GLU A 78 -24.45 18.09 6.47
N SER A 79 -24.24 17.98 5.15
CA SER A 79 -25.29 17.71 4.18
C SER A 79 -25.63 16.23 4.04
N ASP A 80 -24.86 15.33 4.68
CA ASP A 80 -25.29 13.95 4.75
C ASP A 80 -26.52 13.91 5.66
N PRO A 81 -27.66 13.36 5.20
CA PRO A 81 -28.75 13.08 6.11
C PRO A 81 -28.16 12.23 7.24
N SER A 82 -28.29 12.71 8.48
CA SER A 82 -27.79 12.03 9.69
C SER A 82 -27.99 10.51 9.60
N PRO A 83 -27.05 9.70 10.14
CA PRO A 83 -27.11 8.24 10.07
C PRO A 83 -28.49 7.66 10.43
#